data_AF-A0A9Q0RYS0-F1
#
_entry.id   AF-A0A9Q0RYS0-F1
#
_cell.length_a   1.000
_cell.length_b   1.000
_cell.length_c   1.000
_cell.angle_alpha   90.00
_cell.angle_beta   90.00
_cell.angle_gamma   90.00
#
_symmetry.space_group_name_H-M   'P 1'
#
loop_
_entity.id
_entity.type
_entity.pdbx_description
1 polymer ?
#
loop_
_entity_poly.entity_id
_entity_poly.type
_entity_poly.pdbx_seq_one_letter_code
_entity_poly.pdbx_strand_id
1 'polypeptide(L)'
;CGAANRIFKNRIIGGVDTSPHEYPWVAAIFDDENEIYCGGSIISNQHILTDPYKLHAVLGMHDRIKRDGVKYDFMDIFIHPNFTALQYHDTSDIAIMKTTKRIIFTDFILPVNMFFVQRFTIDEKIKNSISLRRESMRNVKKRQQ
;
A
#
# COMPACT_ATOMS: atom_id res chain seq x y z
N CYS A 1 10.48 4.52 -13.02
CA CYS A 1 9.96 4.42 -11.63
C CYS A 1 10.99 5.04 -10.68
N GLY A 2 10.55 5.54 -9.51
CA GLY A 2 11.38 6.11 -8.43
C GLY A 2 12.35 7.24 -8.77
N ALA A 3 12.04 8.04 -9.79
CA ALA A 3 12.61 9.37 -9.90
C ALA A 3 11.76 10.30 -9.02
N ALA A 4 12.29 10.72 -7.86
CA ALA A 4 11.71 11.87 -7.15
C ALA A 4 11.93 13.11 -8.03
N ASN A 5 10.95 14.02 -8.07
CA ASN A 5 11.08 15.25 -8.85
C ASN A 5 11.87 16.30 -8.04
N ARG A 6 13.11 15.96 -7.64
CA ARG A 6 13.91 16.70 -6.67
C ARG A 6 15.22 17.23 -7.28
N ILE A 7 15.43 18.53 -7.19
CA ILE A 7 16.78 19.12 -7.29
C ILE A 7 17.45 18.93 -5.93
N PHE A 8 18.55 18.17 -5.87
CA PHE A 8 19.25 17.78 -4.64
C PHE A 8 19.42 18.94 -3.64
N LYS A 9 18.80 18.82 -2.45
CA LYS A 9 19.12 19.66 -1.28
C LYS A 9 19.35 18.78 -0.04
N ASN A 10 20.38 19.10 0.73
CA ASN A 10 20.83 18.34 1.90
C ASN A 10 19.74 18.24 2.99
N ARG A 11 19.91 17.22 3.87
CA ARG A 11 19.11 16.88 5.05
C ARG A 11 18.47 18.10 5.72
N ILE A 12 17.14 18.13 5.77
CA ILE A 12 16.36 19.20 6.39
C ILE A 12 15.94 18.76 7.80
N ILE A 13 16.43 19.44 8.83
CA ILE A 13 15.87 19.38 10.19
C ILE A 13 14.73 20.43 10.21
N GLY A 14 13.50 20.00 10.52
CA GLY A 14 12.34 20.91 10.62
C GLY A 14 11.35 20.88 9.44
N GLY A 15 11.67 20.19 8.34
CA GLY A 15 10.78 20.04 7.18
C GLY A 15 10.50 21.34 6.43
N VAL A 16 10.32 21.25 5.12
CA VAL A 16 9.61 22.27 4.33
C VAL A 16 8.53 21.54 3.56
N ASP A 17 7.40 22.19 3.30
CA ASP A 17 6.36 21.61 2.46
C ASP A 17 6.99 21.13 1.15
N THR A 18 6.75 19.86 0.84
CA THR A 18 7.21 19.25 -0.40
C THR A 18 6.53 19.96 -1.56
N SER A 19 7.24 20.10 -2.69
CA SER A 19 6.57 20.59 -3.89
C SER A 19 5.38 19.69 -4.22
N PRO A 20 4.27 20.22 -4.76
CA PRO A 20 3.14 19.41 -5.20
C PRO A 20 3.63 18.20 -6.00
N HIS A 21 3.33 17.00 -5.50
CA HIS A 21 3.61 15.73 -6.14
C HIS A 21 5.10 15.37 -6.29
N GLU A 22 5.97 15.90 -5.43
CA GLU A 22 7.42 15.57 -5.39
C GLU A 22 7.67 14.06 -5.17
N TYR A 23 6.75 13.37 -4.47
CA TYR A 23 6.80 11.95 -4.16
C TYR A 23 5.53 11.22 -4.66
N PRO A 24 5.45 10.90 -5.97
CA PRO A 24 4.23 10.39 -6.60
C PRO A 24 3.84 8.96 -6.18
N TRP A 25 4.68 8.28 -5.39
CA TRP A 25 4.38 6.94 -4.84
C TRP A 25 3.71 6.96 -3.48
N VAL A 26 3.54 8.14 -2.86
CA VAL A 26 2.91 8.26 -1.55
C VAL A 26 1.42 7.96 -1.67
N ALA A 27 0.97 7.01 -0.87
CA ALA A 27 -0.44 6.73 -0.63
C ALA A 27 -0.82 7.24 0.76
N ALA A 28 -1.94 7.96 0.88
CA ALA A 28 -2.53 8.26 2.17
C ALA A 28 -3.55 7.17 2.51
N ILE A 29 -3.44 6.60 3.71
CA ILE A 29 -4.26 5.47 4.13
C ILE A 29 -5.22 5.93 5.21
N PHE A 30 -6.49 5.60 5.01
CA PHE A 30 -7.58 6.06 5.85
C PHE A 30 -8.15 4.93 6.69
N ASP A 31 -8.54 5.27 7.91
CA ASP A 31 -9.26 4.37 8.83
C ASP A 31 -10.79 4.44 8.65
N ASP A 32 -11.49 3.75 9.54
CA ASP A 32 -12.95 3.63 9.56
C ASP A 32 -13.66 4.96 9.87
N GLU A 33 -12.96 5.90 10.51
CA GLU A 33 -13.44 7.25 10.79
C GLU A 33 -13.15 8.21 9.63
N ASN A 34 -12.56 7.70 8.54
CA ASN A 34 -12.15 8.47 7.38
C ASN A 34 -11.12 9.56 7.73
N GLU A 35 -10.25 9.27 8.69
CA GLU A 35 -9.09 10.07 9.06
C GLU A 35 -7.80 9.46 8.51
N ILE A 36 -6.82 10.32 8.23
CA ILE A 36 -5.51 9.87 7.73
C ILE A 36 -4.78 9.17 8.87
N TYR A 37 -4.72 7.85 8.81
CA TYR A 37 -4.08 7.03 9.82
C TYR A 37 -2.59 6.84 9.55
N CYS A 38 -2.24 6.38 8.34
CA CYS A 38 -0.86 6.11 7.97
C CYS A 38 -0.56 6.43 6.51
N GLY A 39 0.73 6.35 6.17
CA GLY A 39 1.20 6.40 4.80
C GLY A 39 1.34 5.00 4.19
N GLY A 40 1.40 4.95 2.87
CA GLY A 40 1.72 3.76 2.10
C GLY A 40 2.58 4.10 0.89
N SER A 41 3.08 3.07 0.22
CA SER A 41 3.87 3.21 -1.00
C SER A 41 3.29 2.37 -2.14
N ILE A 42 3.08 2.99 -3.29
CA ILE A 42 2.68 2.28 -4.51
C ILE A 42 3.86 1.46 -5.01
N ILE A 43 3.72 0.13 -5.05
CA ILE A 43 4.76 -0.79 -5.53
C ILE A 43 4.44 -1.39 -6.90
N SER A 44 3.16 -1.37 -7.31
CA SER A 44 2.73 -1.75 -8.65
C SER A 44 1.39 -1.12 -9.01
N ASN A 45 0.85 -1.40 -10.19
CA ASN A 45 -0.45 -0.89 -10.64
C ASN A 45 -1.67 -1.51 -9.93
N GLN A 46 -1.46 -2.40 -8.97
CA GLN A 46 -2.54 -2.99 -8.19
C GLN A 46 -2.16 -3.29 -6.75
N HIS A 47 -0.98 -2.86 -6.30
CA HIS A 47 -0.47 -3.20 -4.97
C HIS A 47 0.13 -1.98 -4.31
N ILE A 48 -0.26 -1.79 -3.04
CA ILE A 48 0.23 -0.75 -2.14
C ILE A 48 0.85 -1.44 -0.94
N LEU A 49 2.05 -1.04 -0.57
CA LEU A 49 2.74 -1.49 0.62
C LEU A 49 2.37 -0.59 1.80
N THR A 50 1.80 -1.16 2.86
CA THR A 50 1.36 -0.41 4.05
C THR A 50 1.10 -1.37 5.23
N ASP A 51 0.38 -0.91 6.25
CA ASP A 51 -0.04 -1.65 7.44
C ASP A 51 -1.24 -2.59 7.17
N PRO A 52 -1.31 -3.77 7.83
CA PRO A 52 -2.39 -4.75 7.66
C PRO A 52 -3.86 -4.37 7.96
N TYR A 53 -4.23 -3.17 8.43
CA TYR A 53 -5.60 -2.96 8.98
C TYR A 53 -6.37 -1.73 8.50
N LYS A 54 -6.46 -1.47 7.19
CA LYS A 54 -7.08 -0.22 6.68
C LYS A 54 -8.09 -0.41 5.55
N LEU A 55 -8.98 0.56 5.39
CA LEU A 55 -10.12 0.47 4.45
C LEU A 55 -9.73 0.82 3.02
N HIS A 56 -9.06 1.95 2.85
CA HIS A 56 -8.79 2.50 1.53
C HIS A 56 -7.56 3.39 1.51
N ALA A 57 -6.99 3.54 0.32
CA ALA A 57 -5.93 4.47 0.01
C ALA A 57 -6.46 5.64 -0.84
N VAL A 58 -5.87 6.81 -0.66
CA VAL A 58 -6.01 7.96 -1.56
C VAL A 58 -4.64 8.24 -2.15
N LEU A 59 -4.57 8.28 -3.49
CA LEU A 59 -3.34 8.47 -4.26
C LEU A 59 -3.32 9.83 -4.93
N GLY A 60 -2.13 10.43 -5.06
CA GLY A 60 -1.96 11.74 -5.70
C GLY A 60 -2.51 12.91 -4.89
N MET A 61 -2.76 12.72 -3.59
CA MET A 61 -3.19 13.78 -2.69
C MET A 61 -2.00 14.67 -2.33
N HIS A 62 -2.15 15.98 -2.50
CA HIS A 62 -1.14 16.96 -2.07
C HIS A 62 -1.59 17.73 -0.84
N ASP A 63 -2.88 18.06 -0.76
CA ASP A 63 -3.46 18.83 0.34
C ASP A 63 -4.34 17.93 1.22
N ARG A 64 -3.96 17.78 2.49
CA ARG A 64 -4.68 16.95 3.48
C ARG A 64 -6.08 17.47 3.79
N ILE A 65 -6.33 18.76 3.60
CA ILE A 65 -7.61 19.41 3.88
C ILE A 65 -8.54 19.23 2.68
N LYS A 66 -8.04 19.47 1.47
CA LYS A 66 -8.85 19.32 0.24
C LYS A 66 -9.07 17.87 -0.16
N ARG A 67 -8.19 16.95 0.25
CA ARG A 67 -8.24 15.52 -0.08
C ARG A 67 -8.39 15.29 -1.59
N ASP A 68 -7.60 16.03 -2.38
CA ASP A 68 -7.68 16.15 -3.84
C ASP A 68 -7.19 14.92 -4.63
N GLY A 69 -7.00 13.79 -3.96
CA GLY A 69 -6.51 12.55 -4.57
C GLY A 69 -7.61 11.61 -5.05
N VAL A 70 -7.18 10.50 -5.65
CA VAL A 70 -8.07 9.44 -6.15
C VAL A 70 -8.16 8.32 -5.13
N LYS A 71 -9.38 7.96 -4.72
CA LYS A 71 -9.64 6.87 -3.77
C LYS A 71 -9.59 5.49 -4.43
N TYR A 72 -8.92 4.56 -3.77
CA TYR A 72 -8.81 3.15 -4.11
C TYR A 72 -9.14 2.28 -2.89
N ASP A 73 -10.19 1.47 -3.00
CA ASP A 73 -10.54 0.48 -1.98
C ASP A 73 -9.71 -0.80 -2.15
N PHE A 74 -9.49 -1.51 -1.04
CA PHE A 74 -8.75 -2.77 -1.03
C PHE A 74 -9.64 -3.99 -1.23
N MET A 75 -9.15 -4.96 -1.98
CA MET A 75 -9.81 -6.24 -2.25
C MET A 75 -9.19 -7.38 -1.46
N ASP A 76 -7.85 -7.39 -1.36
CA ASP A 76 -7.09 -8.41 -0.65
C ASP A 76 -5.99 -7.76 0.18
N ILE A 77 -5.66 -8.39 1.31
CA ILE A 77 -4.59 -7.98 2.22
C ILE A 77 -3.65 -9.18 2.39
N PHE A 78 -2.38 -8.99 2.04
CA PHE A 78 -1.32 -9.97 2.22
C PHE A 78 -0.42 -9.51 3.37
N ILE A 79 -0.74 -9.98 4.57
CA ILE A 79 0.02 -9.70 5.78
C ILE A 79 1.30 -10.54 5.77
N HIS A 80 2.41 -9.98 6.25
CA HIS A 80 3.63 -10.75 6.43
C HIS A 80 3.39 -11.98 7.33
N PRO A 81 3.86 -13.18 6.99
CA PRO A 81 3.56 -14.40 7.74
C PRO A 81 4.11 -14.42 9.18
N ASN A 82 5.13 -13.60 9.46
CA ASN A 82 5.68 -13.41 10.80
C ASN A 82 5.11 -12.17 11.51
N PHE A 83 3.98 -11.63 11.01
CA PHE A 83 3.32 -10.53 11.69
C PHE A 83 2.77 -11.03 13.03
N THR A 84 3.25 -10.43 14.13
CA THR A 84 2.62 -10.62 15.44
C THR A 84 2.26 -9.27 16.02
N ALA A 85 0.97 -9.07 16.28
CA ALA A 85 0.45 -7.91 16.98
C ALA A 85 0.43 -8.24 18.47
N LEU A 86 1.48 -7.83 19.20
CA LEU A 86 1.47 -7.86 20.67
C LEU A 86 1.06 -6.48 21.16
N GLN A 87 0.39 -6.44 22.31
CA GLN A 87 -0.22 -5.26 22.93
C GLN A 87 0.72 -4.04 23.08
N TYR A 88 2.04 -4.23 22.97
CA TYR A 88 3.07 -3.18 23.04
C TYR A 88 4.11 -3.24 21.92
N HIS A 89 4.08 -4.26 21.07
CA HIS A 89 5.04 -4.48 19.98
C HIS A 89 4.37 -5.18 18.82
N ASP A 90 4.17 -4.44 17.75
CA ASP A 90 3.88 -5.04 16.46
C ASP A 90 5.24 -5.45 15.84
N THR A 91 5.32 -6.68 15.38
CA THR A 91 6.52 -7.21 14.71
C THR A 91 6.19 -7.54 13.28
N SER A 92 7.04 -7.12 12.35
CA SER A 92 6.85 -7.29 10.90
C SER A 92 5.58 -6.61 10.35
N ASP A 93 5.40 -5.32 10.66
CA ASP A 93 4.21 -4.50 10.35
C ASP A 93 4.19 -4.07 8.89
N ILE A 94 4.19 -5.06 8.02
CA ILE A 94 4.25 -4.89 6.58
C ILE A 94 3.21 -5.79 5.95
N ALA A 95 2.32 -5.17 5.19
CA ALA A 95 1.32 -5.82 4.40
C ALA A 95 1.34 -5.27 2.98
N ILE A 96 1.06 -6.15 2.03
CA ILE A 96 0.78 -5.76 0.65
C ILE A 96 -0.74 -5.76 0.49
N MET A 97 -1.31 -4.60 0.25
CA MET A 97 -2.73 -4.45 -0.01
C MET A 97 -2.98 -4.37 -1.51
N LYS A 98 -3.91 -5.20 -1.99
CA LYS A 98 -4.30 -5.24 -3.39
C LYS A 98 -5.53 -4.38 -3.61
N THR A 99 -5.46 -3.46 -4.55
CA THR A 99 -6.59 -2.58 -4.88
C THR A 99 -7.64 -3.29 -5.71
N THR A 100 -8.91 -2.94 -5.48
CA THR A 100 -10.07 -3.42 -6.26
C THR A 100 -9.94 -3.03 -7.73
N LYS A 101 -9.59 -1.75 -7.98
CA LYS A 101 -9.35 -1.18 -9.31
C LYS A 101 -7.86 -1.07 -9.58
N ARG A 102 -7.48 -1.18 -10.85
CA ARG A 102 -6.11 -0.92 -11.29
C ARG A 102 -5.79 0.56 -11.13
N ILE A 103 -4.64 0.85 -10.55
CA ILE A 103 -4.10 2.20 -10.40
C ILE A 103 -3.65 2.69 -11.78
N ILE A 104 -4.19 3.82 -12.21
CA ILE A 104 -3.75 4.50 -13.43
C ILE A 104 -2.58 5.41 -13.06
N PHE A 105 -1.45 5.17 -13.69
CA PHE A 105 -0.26 5.98 -13.47
C PHE A 105 -0.39 7.31 -14.21
N THR A 106 -0.08 8.38 -13.49
CA THR A 106 -0.08 9.76 -13.98
C THR A 106 1.22 10.42 -13.53
N ASP A 107 1.47 11.66 -13.94
CA ASP A 107 2.64 12.42 -13.48
C ASP A 107 2.68 12.59 -11.94
N PHE A 108 1.54 12.36 -11.28
CA PHE A 108 1.34 12.50 -9.84
C PHE A 108 1.19 11.17 -9.10
N ILE A 109 1.01 10.07 -9.83
CA ILE A 109 0.79 8.72 -9.28
C ILE A 109 1.73 7.77 -10.01
N LEU A 110 2.85 7.44 -9.36
CA LEU A 110 3.88 6.57 -9.93
C LEU A 110 4.37 5.58 -8.88
N PRO A 111 4.74 4.36 -9.26
CA PRO A 111 5.30 3.42 -8.32
C PRO A 111 6.72 3.82 -7.90
N VAL A 112 7.07 3.48 -6.65
CA VAL A 112 8.44 3.61 -6.15
C VAL A 112 9.37 2.70 -6.96
N ASN A 113 10.62 3.12 -7.19
CA ASN A 113 11.61 2.23 -7.79
C ASN A 113 12.09 1.25 -6.73
N MET A 114 11.60 0.02 -6.83
CA MET A 114 12.02 -1.06 -5.96
C MET A 114 13.19 -1.80 -6.60
N PHE A 115 14.38 -1.20 -6.61
CA PHE A 115 15.62 -1.91 -6.99
C PHE A 115 15.96 -3.08 -6.03
N PHE A 116 15.25 -3.20 -4.89
CA PHE A 116 15.48 -4.25 -3.89
C PHE A 116 14.43 -5.38 -3.85
N VAL A 117 13.26 -5.24 -4.49
CA VAL A 117 12.16 -6.24 -4.35
C VAL A 117 11.92 -7.07 -5.60
N GLN A 118 12.58 -6.77 -6.73
CA GLN A 118 12.45 -7.59 -7.94
C GLN A 118 12.95 -9.04 -7.78
N ARG A 119 13.69 -9.39 -6.72
CA ARG A 119 14.35 -10.70 -6.64
C ARG A 119 13.72 -11.72 -5.69
N PHE A 120 12.69 -11.36 -4.93
CA PHE A 120 12.04 -12.32 -4.02
C PHE A 120 10.52 -12.18 -3.96
N THR A 121 9.83 -13.14 -4.60
CA THR A 121 8.62 -13.79 -4.04
C THR A 121 7.33 -12.97 -3.84
N ILE A 122 7.07 -11.85 -4.51
CA ILE A 122 5.71 -11.28 -4.44
C ILE A 122 4.72 -12.13 -5.26
N ASP A 123 5.02 -12.41 -6.53
CA ASP A 123 4.10 -13.17 -7.39
C ASP A 123 3.90 -14.62 -6.96
N GLU A 124 4.95 -15.31 -6.48
CA GLU A 124 4.82 -16.69 -6.01
C GLU A 124 4.13 -16.81 -4.65
N LYS A 125 4.44 -15.93 -3.68
CA LYS A 125 3.73 -15.96 -2.37
C LYS A 125 2.29 -15.48 -2.49
N ILE A 126 1.99 -14.53 -3.39
CA ILE A 126 0.62 -14.13 -3.72
C ILE A 126 -0.12 -15.29 -4.41
N LYS A 127 0.47 -15.97 -5.40
CA LYS A 127 -0.15 -17.15 -6.02
C LYS A 127 -0.45 -18.26 -5.01
N ASN A 128 0.49 -18.56 -4.11
CA ASN A 128 0.33 -19.60 -3.08
C ASN A 128 -0.72 -19.22 -2.01
N SER A 129 -0.80 -17.96 -1.60
CA SER A 129 -1.84 -17.52 -0.66
C SER A 129 -3.24 -17.49 -1.29
N ILE A 130 -3.36 -17.15 -2.59
CA ILE A 130 -4.62 -17.22 -3.35
C ILE A 130 -5.07 -18.68 -3.54
N SER A 131 -4.15 -19.62 -3.80
CA SER A 131 -4.51 -21.04 -3.94
C SER A 131 -5.02 -21.62 -2.63
N LEU A 132 -4.36 -21.34 -1.50
CA LEU A 132 -4.77 -21.78 -0.16
C LEU A 132 -6.15 -21.23 0.25
N ARG A 133 -6.45 -19.95 -0.05
CA ARG A 133 -7.79 -19.37 0.21
C ARG A 133 -8.88 -19.99 -0.67
N ARG A 134 -8.59 -20.31 -1.94
CA ARG A 134 -9.55 -20.98 -2.84
C ARG A 134 -9.87 -22.40 -2.38
N GLU A 135 -8.89 -23.12 -1.85
CA GLU A 135 -9.12 -24.45 -1.26
C GLU A 135 -9.90 -24.36 0.05
N SER A 136 -9.58 -23.39 0.92
CA SER A 136 -10.34 -23.14 2.15
C SER A 136 -11.82 -22.80 1.85
N MET A 137 -12.09 -21.90 0.90
CA MET A 137 -13.47 -21.59 0.49
C MET A 137 -14.20 -22.76 -0.20
N ARG A 138 -13.50 -23.62 -0.94
CA ARG A 138 -14.08 -24.86 -1.49
C ARG A 138 -14.42 -25.88 -0.40
N ASN A 139 -13.57 -25.99 0.62
CA ASN A 139 -13.80 -26.90 1.74
C ASN A 139 -14.93 -26.42 2.66
N VAL A 140 -15.11 -25.11 2.81
CA VAL A 140 -16.29 -24.54 3.51
C VAL A 140 -17.57 -24.85 2.72
N LYS A 141 -17.59 -24.68 1.39
CA LYS A 141 -18.77 -25.03 0.57
C LYS A 141 -19.08 -26.54 0.54
N LYS A 142 -18.06 -27.41 0.64
CA LYS A 142 -18.25 -28.87 0.74
C LYS A 142 -18.75 -29.35 2.11
N ARG A 143 -18.66 -28.54 3.16
CA ARG A 143 -19.19 -28.86 4.50
C ARG A 143 -20.63 -28.39 4.72
N GLN A 144 -21.21 -27.68 3.74
CA GLN A 144 -22.59 -27.18 3.77
C GLN A 144 -23.51 -27.94 2.77
N GLN A 145 -23.05 -29.07 2.24
CA GLN A 145 -23.85 -30.09 1.55
C GLN A 145 -23.68 -31.41 2.30
#